data_AF-N9WGS4-F1
#
_entry.id   AF-N9WGS4-F1
#
_cell.length_a   1.000
_cell.length_b   1.000
_cell.length_c   1.000
_cell.angle_alpha   90.00
_cell.angle_beta   90.00
_cell.angle_gamma   90.00
#
_symmetry.space_group_name_H-M   'P 1'
#
loop_
_entity.id
_entity.type
_entity.pdbx_description
1 polymer ?
#
loop_
_entity_poly.entity_id
_entity_poly.type
_entity_poly.pdbx_seq_one_letter_code
_entity_poly.pdbx_strand_id
1 'polypeptide(L)'
;MIDKLLLEYKEITEKAIKDIDLDKDIEESIEKREDIIEKLKKEDVIDSLKEFNKTWDIEKHEKILLRKLEIKKNEVKKELDLIKRRKLMRNNYSYGVKKNSFLNKKI
;
A
#
# COMPACT_ATOMS: atom_id res chain seq x y z
N MET A 1 -21.38 7.33 21.54
CA MET A 1 -21.02 5.98 21.07
C MET A 1 -20.29 6.09 19.73
N ILE A 2 -20.88 6.80 18.77
CA ILE A 2 -20.29 7.24 17.49
C ILE A 2 -18.98 8.02 17.63
N ASP A 3 -18.92 9.02 18.52
CA ASP A 3 -17.72 9.86 18.69
C ASP A 3 -16.46 9.05 19.04
N LYS A 4 -16.64 7.95 19.78
CA LYS A 4 -15.55 7.05 20.15
C LYS A 4 -15.07 6.26 18.93
N LEU A 5 -15.98 5.78 18.08
CA LEU A 5 -15.64 5.09 16.83
C LEU A 5 -14.91 6.03 15.86
N LEU A 6 -15.32 7.29 15.78
CA LEU A 6 -14.68 8.29 14.91
C LEU A 6 -13.31 8.72 15.43
N LEU A 7 -13.12 8.82 16.75
CA LEU A 7 -11.82 9.04 17.35
C LEU A 7 -10.87 7.87 17.06
N GLU A 8 -11.34 6.64 17.29
CA GLU A 8 -10.60 5.41 17.03
C GLU A 8 -10.22 5.30 15.54
N TYR A 9 -11.14 5.66 14.64
CA TYR A 9 -10.88 5.74 13.20
C TYR A 9 -9.71 6.68 12.87
N LYS A 10 -9.71 7.87 13.47
CA LYS A 10 -8.65 8.86 13.27
C LYS A 10 -7.31 8.34 13.80
N GLU A 11 -7.28 7.82 15.01
CA GLU A 11 -6.06 7.30 15.63
C GLU A 11 -5.44 6.16 14.81
N ILE A 12 -6.27 5.24 14.32
CA ILE A 12 -5.82 4.14 13.44
C ILE A 12 -5.31 4.69 12.11
N THR A 13 -5.98 5.70 11.53
CA THR A 13 -5.54 6.33 10.29
C THR A 13 -4.19 7.02 10.47
N GLU A 14 -3.98 7.77 11.56
CA GLU A 14 -2.69 8.38 11.88
C GLU A 14 -1.60 7.35 12.14
N LYS A 15 -1.93 6.25 12.83
CA LYS A 15 -1.01 5.14 13.06
C LYS A 15 -0.59 4.50 11.74
N ALA A 16 -1.54 4.20 10.84
CA ALA A 16 -1.25 3.65 9.53
C ALA A 16 -0.33 4.57 8.70
N ILE A 17 -0.56 5.89 8.75
CA ILE A 17 0.29 6.88 8.09
C ILE A 17 1.74 6.81 8.61
N LYS A 18 1.92 6.65 9.94
CA LYS A 18 3.25 6.53 10.56
C LYS A 18 3.91 5.19 10.25
N ASP A 19 3.15 4.10 10.25
CA ASP A 19 3.67 2.77 9.95
C ASP A 19 4.14 2.68 8.49
N ILE A 20 3.45 3.34 7.54
CA ILE A 20 3.92 3.49 6.16
C ILE A 20 5.27 4.23 6.10
N ASP A 21 5.45 5.31 6.86
CA ASP A 21 6.72 6.05 6.87
C ASP A 21 7.88 5.23 7.44
N LEU A 22 7.57 4.27 8.30
CA LEU A 22 8.53 3.36 8.92
C LEU A 22 8.72 2.05 8.14
N ASP A 23 8.12 1.91 6.96
CA ASP A 23 8.11 0.67 6.16
C ASP A 23 7.66 -0.56 6.96
N LYS A 24 6.70 -0.36 7.87
CA LYS A 24 6.09 -1.42 8.67
C LYS A 24 4.86 -1.99 7.98
N ASP A 25 4.49 -3.17 8.44
CA ASP A 25 3.22 -3.77 8.09
C ASP A 25 2.05 -2.93 8.60
N ILE A 26 1.07 -2.71 7.74
CA ILE A 26 -0.12 -1.88 7.99
C ILE A 26 -1.42 -2.65 7.85
N GLU A 27 -1.37 -3.94 7.51
CA GLU A 27 -2.55 -4.75 7.21
C GLU A 27 -3.55 -4.75 8.37
N GLU A 28 -3.06 -4.99 9.59
CA GLU A 28 -3.88 -4.95 10.83
C GLU A 28 -4.53 -3.56 11.06
N SER A 29 -3.84 -2.47 10.72
CA SER A 29 -4.36 -1.12 10.87
C SER A 29 -5.43 -0.82 9.82
N ILE A 30 -5.34 -1.40 8.62
CA ILE A 30 -6.36 -1.24 7.57
C ILE A 30 -7.61 -2.05 7.91
N GLU A 31 -7.46 -3.31 8.34
CA GLU A 31 -8.59 -4.17 8.74
C GLU A 31 -9.42 -3.53 9.85
N LYS A 32 -8.78 -3.07 10.94
CA LYS A 32 -9.48 -2.39 12.04
C LYS A 32 -10.22 -1.14 11.58
N ARG A 33 -9.68 -0.45 10.58
CA ARG A 33 -10.28 0.75 10.02
C ARG A 33 -11.53 0.42 9.20
N GLU A 34 -11.50 -0.67 8.43
CA GLU A 34 -12.66 -1.18 7.70
C GLU A 34 -13.77 -1.64 8.65
N ASP A 35 -13.42 -2.34 9.74
CA ASP A 35 -14.38 -2.72 10.79
C ASP A 35 -15.11 -1.52 11.39
N ILE A 36 -14.41 -0.41 11.62
CA ILE A 36 -15.00 0.81 12.13
C ILE A 36 -15.92 1.46 11.10
N ILE A 37 -15.52 1.49 9.81
CA ILE A 37 -16.38 1.99 8.73
C ILE A 37 -17.67 1.17 8.65
N GLU A 38 -17.60 -0.16 8.76
CA GLU A 38 -18.79 -1.00 8.76
C GLU A 38 -19.71 -0.72 9.95
N LYS A 39 -19.15 -0.50 11.15
CA LYS A 39 -19.92 -0.12 12.34
C LYS A 39 -20.62 1.22 12.13
N LEU A 40 -19.90 2.22 11.60
CA LEU A 40 -20.45 3.55 11.31
C LEU A 40 -21.55 3.51 10.24
N LYS A 41 -21.44 2.65 9.23
CA LYS A 41 -22.48 2.45 8.22
C LYS A 41 -23.77 1.85 8.79
N LYS A 42 -23.66 0.98 9.80
CA LYS A 42 -24.83 0.34 10.45
C LYS A 42 -25.61 1.29 11.35
N GLU A 43 -24.98 2.34 11.86
CA GLU A 43 -25.59 3.31 12.76
C GLU A 43 -26.31 4.49 12.05
N ASP A 44 -26.37 4.50 10.71
CA ASP A 44 -27.04 5.51 9.85
C ASP A 44 -26.70 6.97 10.18
N VAL A 45 -25.39 7.24 10.36
CA VAL A 45 -24.90 8.48 10.99
C VAL A 45 -24.52 9.57 9.99
N ILE A 46 -25.40 9.87 9.03
CA ILE A 46 -25.10 10.81 7.93
C ILE A 46 -24.84 12.24 8.45
N ASP A 47 -25.57 12.67 9.49
CA ASP A 47 -25.47 14.05 9.99
C ASP A 47 -24.27 14.26 10.93
N SER A 48 -23.93 13.30 11.80
CA SER A 48 -22.75 13.44 12.68
C SER A 48 -21.43 13.32 11.90
N LEU A 49 -21.41 12.57 10.79
CA LEU A 49 -20.23 12.46 9.90
C LEU A 49 -19.83 13.82 9.29
N LYS A 50 -20.80 14.70 8.96
CA LYS A 50 -20.52 16.02 8.39
C LYS A 50 -19.86 16.96 9.41
N GLU A 51 -20.36 16.99 10.64
CA GLU A 51 -19.74 17.77 11.72
C GLU A 51 -18.38 17.20 12.13
N PHE A 52 -18.22 15.88 12.14
CA PHE A 52 -16.95 15.25 12.50
C PHE A 52 -15.86 15.45 11.45
N ASN A 53 -16.18 15.28 10.17
CA ASN A 53 -15.22 15.51 9.08
C ASN A 53 -14.67 16.94 9.11
N LYS A 54 -15.49 17.91 9.50
CA LYS A 54 -15.11 19.31 9.60
C LYS A 54 -14.29 19.63 10.85
N THR A 55 -14.63 18.99 11.98
CA THR A 55 -13.98 19.26 13.28
C THR A 55 -12.61 18.56 13.42
N TRP A 56 -12.45 17.38 12.80
CA TRP A 56 -11.30 16.51 13.07
C TRP A 56 -10.34 16.30 11.89
N ASP A 57 -10.59 16.97 10.75
CA ASP A 57 -9.73 16.95 9.56
C ASP A 57 -9.54 15.53 8.97
N ILE A 58 -10.50 14.62 9.18
CA ILE A 58 -10.42 13.21 8.78
C ILE A 58 -10.19 13.07 7.28
N GLU A 59 -10.89 13.85 6.47
CA GLU A 59 -10.75 13.85 5.00
C GLU A 59 -9.33 14.20 4.55
N LYS A 60 -8.61 15.03 5.30
CA LYS A 60 -7.22 15.38 5.03
C LYS A 60 -6.30 14.20 5.34
N HIS A 61 -6.51 13.50 6.45
CA HIS A 61 -5.74 12.31 6.80
C HIS A 61 -6.00 11.16 5.81
N GLU A 62 -7.25 10.99 5.38
CA GLU A 62 -7.65 10.07 4.30
C GLU A 62 -6.84 10.33 3.02
N LYS A 63 -6.81 11.59 2.56
CA LYS A 63 -6.06 11.99 1.35
C LYS A 63 -4.56 11.74 1.50
N ILE A 64 -4.00 12.02 2.68
CA ILE A 64 -2.58 11.77 2.96
C ILE A 64 -2.28 10.27 2.89
N LEU A 65 -3.10 9.44 3.54
CA LEU A 65 -2.94 7.99 3.56
C LEU A 65 -2.99 7.42 2.13
N LEU A 66 -4.02 7.79 1.35
CA LEU A 66 -4.16 7.32 -0.03
C LEU A 66 -2.96 7.72 -0.90
N ARG A 67 -2.50 8.96 -0.78
CA ARG A 67 -1.33 9.44 -1.52
C ARG A 67 -0.06 8.67 -1.16
N LYS A 68 0.15 8.35 0.12
CA LYS A 68 1.32 7.57 0.55
C LYS A 68 1.26 6.13 0.04
N LEU A 69 0.09 5.50 0.11
CA LEU A 69 -0.13 4.16 -0.46
C LEU A 69 0.15 4.13 -1.96
N GLU A 70 -0.27 5.16 -2.69
CA GLU A 70 0.01 5.28 -4.13
C GLU A 70 1.51 5.41 -4.43
N ILE A 71 2.24 6.19 -3.63
CA ILE A 71 3.69 6.32 -3.75
C ILE A 71 4.36 4.96 -3.53
N LYS A 72 4.05 4.28 -2.42
CA LYS A 72 4.61 2.95 -2.10
C LYS A 72 4.28 1.90 -3.17
N LYS A 73 3.06 1.89 -3.68
CA LYS A 73 2.65 1.03 -4.80
C LYS A 73 3.53 1.26 -6.04
N ASN A 74 3.83 2.52 -6.36
CA ASN A 74 4.68 2.86 -7.49
C ASN A 74 6.15 2.48 -7.27
N GLU A 75 6.65 2.58 -6.04
CA GLU A 75 7.98 2.09 -5.65
C GLU A 75 8.10 0.58 -5.85
N VAL A 76 7.18 -0.20 -5.30
CA VAL A 76 7.13 -1.67 -5.46
C VAL A 76 7.06 -2.05 -6.94
N LYS A 77 6.26 -1.33 -7.74
CA LYS A 77 6.18 -1.57 -9.19
C LYS A 77 7.53 -1.37 -9.88
N LYS A 78 8.25 -0.30 -9.55
CA LYS A 78 9.60 -0.03 -10.11
C LYS A 78 10.58 -1.14 -9.72
N GLU A 79 10.56 -1.58 -8.47
CA GLU A 79 11.42 -2.67 -8.00
C GLU A 79 11.13 -3.99 -8.71
N LEU A 80 9.85 -4.35 -8.88
CA LEU A 80 9.45 -5.53 -9.64
C LEU A 80 9.93 -5.47 -11.10
N ASP A 81 9.84 -4.30 -11.73
CA ASP A 81 10.30 -4.12 -13.10
C ASP A 81 11.84 -4.24 -13.19
N LEU A 82 12.58 -3.75 -12.19
CA LEU A 82 14.03 -3.97 -12.09
C LEU A 82 14.36 -5.46 -11.94
N ILE A 83 13.65 -6.20 -11.09
CA ILE A 83 13.82 -7.64 -10.91
C ILE A 83 13.55 -8.38 -12.23
N LYS A 84 12.46 -8.04 -12.94
CA LYS A 84 12.14 -8.62 -14.26
C LYS A 84 13.25 -8.38 -15.27
N ARG A 85 13.77 -7.14 -15.36
CA ARG A 85 14.89 -6.80 -16.25
C ARG A 85 16.15 -7.57 -15.91
N ARG A 86 16.50 -7.68 -14.63
CA ARG A 86 17.66 -8.50 -14.16
C ARG A 86 17.49 -9.96 -14.54
N LYS A 87 16.29 -10.54 -14.37
CA LYS A 87 15.99 -11.92 -14.76
C LYS A 87 16.14 -12.13 -16.27
N LEU A 88 15.65 -11.20 -17.09
CA LEU A 88 15.81 -11.22 -18.55
C LEU A 88 17.29 -11.15 -18.96
N MET A 89 18.07 -10.23 -18.39
CA MET A 89 19.50 -10.10 -18.67
C MET A 89 20.26 -11.38 -18.30
N ARG A 90 19.99 -11.96 -17.12
CA ARG A 90 20.59 -13.22 -16.68
C ARG A 90 20.28 -14.35 -17.68
N ASN A 91 19.02 -14.48 -18.09
CA ASN A 91 18.60 -15.50 -19.04
C ASN A 91 19.31 -15.33 -20.41
N ASN A 92 19.41 -14.10 -20.91
CA ASN A 92 20.11 -13.80 -22.16
C ASN A 92 21.60 -14.13 -22.07
N TYR A 93 22.25 -13.81 -20.95
CA TYR A 93 23.65 -14.15 -20.72
C TYR A 93 23.84 -15.68 -20.67
N SER A 94 23.02 -16.41 -19.92
CA SER A 94 23.06 -17.88 -19.87
C SER A 94 22.81 -18.52 -21.25
N TYR A 95 21.97 -17.92 -22.10
CA TYR A 95 21.71 -18.42 -23.45
C TYR A 95 22.87 -18.14 -24.42
N GLY A 96 23.49 -16.95 -24.31
CA GLY A 96 24.68 -16.58 -25.09
C GLY A 96 25.91 -17.41 -24.74
N VAL A 97 26.11 -17.73 -23.46
CA VAL A 97 27.20 -18.62 -22.99
C VAL A 97 27.01 -20.05 -23.50
N LYS A 98 25.76 -20.56 -23.56
CA LYS A 98 25.49 -21.91 -24.11
C LYS A 98 25.71 -22.05 -25.62
N LYS A 99 25.62 -20.95 -26.39
CA LYS A 99 25.87 -20.98 -27.85
C LYS A 99 27.34 -20.85 -28.24
N ASN A 100 28.18 -20.29 -27.38
CA ASN A 100 29.61 -20.10 -27.65
C ASN A 100 30.49 -21.25 -27.12
N SER A 101 30.05 -22.50 -27.23
CA SER A 101 31.00 -23.61 -27.18
C SER A 101 31.73 -23.65 -28.52
N PHE A 102 33.02 -23.29 -28.52
CA PHE A 102 33.96 -23.50 -29.64
C PHE A 102 33.92 -24.94 -30.22
N LEU A 103 33.35 -25.90 -29.48
CA LEU A 103 33.20 -27.32 -29.80
C LEU A 103 32.02 -27.68 -30.73
N ASN A 104 31.16 -26.73 -31.16
CA ASN A 104 30.01 -27.02 -32.04
C ASN A 104 30.24 -26.72 -33.53
N LYS A 105 31.50 -26.56 -33.97
CA LYS A 105 31.84 -26.79 -35.38
C LYS A 105 31.99 -28.29 -35.56
N LYS A 106 31.00 -28.92 -36.21
CA LYS A 106 31.03 -30.32 -36.67
C LYS A 106 32.44 -30.68 -37.19
N ILE A 107 33.07 -31.68 -36.57
CA ILE A 107 34.05 -32.54 -37.24
C ILE A 107 33.25 -33.41 -38.22
#